data_AF-A0A969V597-F1
#
_entry.id   AF-A0A969V597-F1
#
_cell.length_a   1.000
_cell.length_b   1.000
_cell.length_c   1.000
_cell.angle_alpha   90.00
_cell.angle_beta   90.00
_cell.angle_gamma   90.00
#
_symmetry.space_group_name_H-M   'P 1'
#
loop_
_entity.id
_entity.type
_entity.pdbx_description
1 polymer ?
#
loop_
_entity_poly.entity_id
_entity_poly.type
_entity_poly.pdbx_seq_one_letter_code
_entity_poly.pdbx_strand_id
1 'polypeptide(L)' 'NITITPGVIWLTAPDHNNNNDDVVIGAVRTTFSF' A
#
# COMPACT_ATOMS: atom_id res chain seq x y z
N ASN A 1 -4.35 21.79 9.93
CA ASN A 1 -4.08 21.62 8.48
C ASN A 1 -4.36 20.17 8.07
N ILE A 2 -4.65 19.89 6.78
CA ILE A 2 -4.85 18.51 6.27
C ILE A 2 -3.78 18.23 5.21
N THR A 3 -3.09 17.08 5.31
CA THR A 3 -2.15 16.59 4.30
C THR A 3 -2.57 15.20 3.85
N ILE A 4 -2.44 14.93 2.55
CA ILE A 4 -2.77 13.65 1.93
C ILE A 4 -1.51 13.10 1.28
N THR A 5 -1.19 11.84 1.53
CA THR A 5 -0.09 11.12 0.87
C THR A 5 -0.62 9.84 0.22
N PRO A 6 -0.68 9.77 -1.11
CA PRO A 6 -0.97 8.53 -1.80
C PRO A 6 0.26 7.61 -1.81
N GLY A 7 0.03 6.30 -1.93
CA GLY A 7 1.07 5.30 -2.09
C GLY A 7 0.56 4.05 -2.80
N VAL A 8 1.48 3.30 -3.40
CA VAL A 8 1.21 2.00 -4.01
C VAL A 8 2.23 1.00 -3.46
N ILE A 9 1.76 -0.19 -3.10
CA ILE A 9 2.59 -1.31 -2.69
C ILE A 9 2.36 -2.44 -3.68
N TRP A 10 3.45 -2.97 -4.22
CA TRP A 10 3.45 -4.20 -5.01
C TRP A 10 4.11 -5.28 -4.17
N LEU A 11 3.34 -6.28 -3.77
CA LEU A 11 3.82 -7.43 -3.01
C LEU A 11 3.91 -8.64 -3.95
N THR A 12 5.14 -9.10 -4.20
CA THR A 12 5.40 -10.27 -5.02
C THR A 12 5.49 -11.54 -4.18
N ALA A 13 5.01 -12.67 -4.68
CA ALA A 13 5.06 -13.98 -4.01
C ALA A 13 4.64 -13.93 -2.52
N PRO A 14 3.38 -13.52 -2.23
CA PRO A 14 2.89 -13.45 -0.86
C PRO A 14 3.00 -14.82 -0.19
N ASP A 15 3.26 -14.82 1.13
CA ASP A 15 3.58 -16.03 1.91
C ASP A 15 4.87 -16.75 1.46
N HIS A 16 5.77 -16.05 0.74
CA HIS A 16 7.02 -16.59 0.19
C HIS A 16 6.81 -17.76 -0.79
N ASN A 17 5.61 -17.86 -1.38
CA ASN A 17 5.28 -18.88 -2.35
C ASN A 17 5.23 -18.27 -3.76
N ASN A 18 6.16 -18.67 -4.62
CA ASN A 18 6.26 -18.16 -6.00
C ASN A 18 5.13 -18.66 -6.92
N ASN A 19 4.29 -19.59 -6.45
CA ASN A 19 3.09 -20.03 -7.16
C ASN A 19 1.87 -19.15 -6.81
N ASN A 20 1.98 -18.24 -5.85
CA ASN A 20 0.93 -17.28 -5.53
C ASN A 20 1.02 -16.07 -6.46
N ASP A 21 -0.14 -15.56 -6.86
CA ASP A 21 -0.23 -14.33 -7.64
C ASP A 21 0.25 -13.11 -6.83
N ASP A 22 0.77 -12.12 -7.55
CA ASP A 22 1.16 -10.83 -6.98
C ASP A 22 -0.06 -10.05 -6.47
N VAL A 23 0.18 -9.20 -5.46
CA VAL A 23 -0.85 -8.33 -4.89
C VAL A 23 -0.45 -6.87 -5.07
N VAL A 24 -1.37 -6.07 -5.64
CA VAL A 24 -1.23 -4.62 -5.73
C VAL A 24 -2.16 -3.95 -4.73
N ILE A 25 -1.61 -3.08 -3.89
CA ILE A 25 -2.34 -2.37 -2.83
C ILE A 25 -2.21 -0.87 -3.06
N GLY A 26 -3.34 -0.20 -3.26
CA GLY A 26 -3.42 1.26 -3.21
C GLY A 26 -3.62 1.73 -1.78
N ALA A 27 -2.84 2.71 -1.34
CA ALA A 27 -2.94 3.30 -0.02
C ALA A 27 -3.13 4.82 -0.11
N VAL A 28 -3.98 5.36 0.77
CA VAL A 28 -4.14 6.80 0.96
C VAL A 28 -3.98 7.09 2.44
N ARG A 29 -2.92 7.81 2.80
CA ARG A 29 -2.70 8.28 4.17
C ARG A 29 -3.18 9.72 4.29
N THR A 30 -4.04 9.99 5.26
CA THR A 30 -4.48 11.33 5.63
C THR A 30 -3.88 11.72 6.98
N THR A 31 -3.38 12.95 7.11
CA THR A 31 -2.81 13.48 8.35
C THR A 31 -3.47 14.83 8.67
N PHE A 32 -3.94 14.97 9.90
CA PHE A 32 -4.63 16.16 10.40
C PHE A 32 -3.79 16.79 11.51
N SER A 33 -3.59 18.11 11.45
CA SER A 33 -3.07 18.93 12.55
C SER A 33 -4.12 19.94 12.97
N PHE A 34 -4.15 20.27 14.25
CA PHE A 34 -5.07 21.23 14.85
C PHE A 34 -4.27 22.34 15.52
#